data_AF-A0A3N1H0I9-F1
#
_entry.id   AF-A0A3N1H0I9-F1
#
_cell.length_a   1.000
_cell.length_b   1.000
_cell.length_c   1.000
_cell.angle_alpha   90.00
_cell.angle_beta   90.00
_cell.angle_gamma   90.00
#
_symmetry.space_group_name_H-M   'P 1'
#
loop_
_entity.id
_entity.type
_entity.pdbx_description
1 polymer ?
#
loop_
_entity_poly.entity_id
_entity_poly.type
_entity_poly.pdbx_seq_one_letter_code
_entity_poly.pdbx_strand_id
1 'polypeptide(L)'
;MPGTTIKAMTAVFVAAVTAVTAATATATAAPAEAVTTARTVEVTATSTIGGQITRSEVLARAADWYDRRHDADLTYDQGAKAWDVGRTRQYRRDCSGYVGMAWHLGYDPNTDGLDESTLTVPISRAELRPGDLLNDRVNDDGGRYPYHAILFGGWENAAKTTFWYYSFGSTPVAKVTGASFGQSSLSGHPTSHYRALRYRKIVDDGVSGTASVYGVLADGRLTYTAVDAADGTRTHGAVTSGASLGFVPKAMATVNFNTILVTSPAGQLYRVDVITNDTSLTFAAPVPLGGGWTHDLLAYDGRGSLYGIAAGALRRYTVAATKPGAGDITSDGLIDTGFTLKTLTATGQDWLLGTTSGGELLSYRIRGAGDWTRYELKSSTWQVFTDLVSPGGGVYFGHNADGGLYHYLDADPYDGSGADLRGLDAVDAQGWSQVLLSAQPATVA
;
A
#
# COMPACT_ATOMS: atom_id res chain seq x y z
N MET A 1 -16.22 -40.24 -81.78
CA MET A 1 -15.23 -39.37 -82.45
C MET A 1 -16.00 -38.33 -83.28
N PRO A 2 -15.53 -37.08 -83.46
CA PRO A 2 -14.66 -36.24 -82.63
C PRO A 2 -15.30 -34.84 -82.31
N GLY A 3 -14.58 -33.95 -81.59
CA GLY A 3 -14.99 -32.55 -81.29
C GLY A 3 -15.56 -32.37 -79.87
N THR A 4 -14.87 -31.90 -78.82
CA THR A 4 -14.11 -30.63 -78.62
C THR A 4 -15.01 -29.41 -78.86
N THR A 5 -15.23 -28.42 -77.95
CA THR A 5 -14.25 -27.72 -77.09
C THR A 5 -14.96 -26.89 -75.97
N ILE A 6 -14.52 -26.99 -74.70
CA ILE A 6 -14.21 -25.92 -73.68
C ILE A 6 -15.12 -24.64 -73.68
N LYS A 7 -15.74 -24.11 -72.58
CA LYS A 7 -15.17 -23.67 -71.28
C LYS A 7 -16.25 -23.28 -70.23
N ALA A 8 -15.81 -23.17 -68.96
CA ALA A 8 -16.33 -22.31 -67.88
C ALA A 8 -17.78 -22.50 -67.37
N MET A 9 -17.92 -23.20 -66.23
CA MET A 9 -19.10 -23.13 -65.37
C MET A 9 -18.97 -21.96 -64.39
N THR A 10 -20.01 -21.13 -64.27
CA THR A 10 -20.26 -20.28 -63.10
C THR A 10 -21.71 -20.51 -62.69
N ALA A 11 -21.91 -21.27 -61.61
CA ALA A 11 -23.25 -21.71 -61.21
C ALA A 11 -23.97 -20.62 -60.40
N VAL A 12 -25.17 -20.25 -60.86
CA VAL A 12 -26.14 -19.44 -60.12
C VAL A 12 -27.45 -20.24 -60.06
N PHE A 13 -27.98 -20.48 -58.85
CA PHE A 13 -29.22 -21.23 -58.63
C PHE A 13 -30.24 -20.43 -57.82
N VAL A 14 -31.52 -20.52 -58.22
CA VAL A 14 -32.68 -19.64 -57.91
C VAL A 14 -33.96 -20.48 -58.12
N ALA A 15 -35.03 -20.44 -57.32
CA ALA A 15 -35.31 -19.81 -56.01
C ALA A 15 -36.44 -20.56 -55.28
N ALA A 16 -36.47 -20.48 -53.94
CA ALA A 16 -37.68 -20.72 -53.12
C ALA A 16 -37.51 -19.98 -51.77
N VAL A 17 -37.97 -18.74 -51.60
CA VAL A 17 -39.37 -18.33 -51.33
C VAL A 17 -39.93 -18.87 -50.01
N THR A 18 -39.89 -18.02 -48.98
CA THR A 18 -41.00 -17.77 -48.05
C THR A 18 -40.94 -16.32 -47.60
N ALA A 19 -42.08 -15.62 -47.66
CA ALA A 19 -42.20 -14.25 -47.19
C ALA A 19 -42.86 -14.23 -45.80
N VAL A 20 -42.27 -13.54 -44.83
CA VAL A 20 -42.96 -13.04 -43.65
C VAL A 20 -42.54 -11.58 -43.42
N THR A 21 -43.53 -10.76 -43.12
CA THR A 21 -43.46 -9.31 -42.93
C THR A 21 -42.53 -8.88 -41.80
N ALA A 22 -41.89 -7.72 -41.99
CA ALA A 22 -41.03 -7.12 -40.99
C ALA A 22 -41.78 -6.78 -39.69
N ALA A 23 -41.30 -7.32 -38.58
CA ALA A 23 -41.55 -6.77 -37.24
C ALA A 23 -40.39 -5.82 -36.90
N THR A 24 -40.68 -4.55 -36.67
CA THR A 24 -39.70 -3.55 -36.22
C THR A 24 -39.31 -3.80 -34.77
N ALA A 25 -38.33 -4.67 -34.55
CA ALA A 25 -37.61 -4.74 -33.29
C ALA A 25 -36.64 -3.55 -33.23
N THR A 26 -36.98 -2.53 -32.45
CA THR A 26 -36.05 -1.45 -32.10
C THR A 26 -34.93 -2.01 -31.24
N ALA A 27 -33.84 -2.42 -31.88
CA ALA A 27 -32.59 -2.70 -31.21
C ALA A 27 -32.04 -1.37 -30.65
N THR A 28 -32.38 -1.06 -29.40
CA THR A 28 -31.66 -0.05 -28.62
C THR A 28 -30.23 -0.54 -28.47
N ALA A 29 -29.34 -0.02 -29.30
CA ALA A 29 -27.91 -0.25 -29.15
C ALA A 29 -27.49 0.25 -27.76
N ALA A 30 -27.11 -0.68 -26.89
CA ALA A 30 -26.45 -0.31 -25.66
C ALA A 30 -25.18 0.48 -26.02
N PRO A 31 -24.91 1.64 -25.41
CA PRO A 31 -23.66 2.33 -25.64
C PRO A 31 -22.52 1.40 -25.18
N ALA A 32 -21.55 1.16 -26.07
CA ALA A 32 -20.31 0.52 -25.68
C ALA A 32 -19.56 1.49 -24.76
N GLU A 33 -19.65 1.29 -23.45
CA GLU A 33 -18.91 2.10 -22.48
C GLU A 33 -17.41 1.91 -22.72
N ALA A 34 -16.74 3.03 -22.99
CA ALA A 34 -15.36 3.03 -23.41
C ALA A 34 -14.42 2.58 -22.28
N VAL A 35 -13.45 1.77 -22.67
CA VAL A 35 -12.39 1.24 -21.80
C VAL A 35 -11.54 2.39 -21.24
N THR A 36 -11.24 2.31 -19.94
CA THR A 36 -10.22 3.08 -19.20
C THR A 36 -10.25 4.62 -19.30
N THR A 37 -10.87 5.26 -18.31
CA THR A 37 -10.21 6.38 -17.63
C THR A 37 -9.38 5.81 -16.48
N ALA A 38 -8.06 5.90 -16.58
CA ALA A 38 -7.20 5.72 -15.42
C ALA A 38 -7.56 6.80 -14.39
N ARG A 39 -7.77 6.40 -13.13
CA ARG A 39 -7.97 7.36 -12.03
C ARG A 39 -6.65 8.09 -11.80
N THR A 40 -6.49 9.27 -12.38
CA THR A 40 -5.51 10.23 -11.91
C THR A 40 -5.76 10.45 -10.42
N VAL A 41 -4.77 10.11 -9.60
CA VAL A 41 -4.73 10.64 -8.24
C VAL A 41 -4.40 12.12 -8.41
N GLU A 42 -5.37 13.00 -8.14
CA GLU A 42 -5.10 14.44 -8.07
C GLU A 42 -4.22 14.70 -6.85
N VAL A 43 -2.90 14.65 -7.05
CA VAL A 43 -1.91 15.02 -6.03
C VAL A 43 -1.91 16.54 -5.93
N THR A 44 -2.83 17.07 -5.13
CA THR A 44 -2.71 18.45 -4.63
C THR A 44 -1.42 18.54 -3.82
N ALA A 45 -0.54 19.50 -4.15
CA ALA A 45 0.65 19.75 -3.35
C ALA A 45 0.24 20.28 -1.97
N THR A 46 0.51 19.50 -0.92
CA THR A 46 0.15 19.83 0.47
C THR A 46 1.15 20.84 1.07
N SER A 47 2.43 20.73 0.71
CA SER A 47 3.46 21.66 1.12
C SER A 47 3.34 23.03 0.43
N THR A 48 3.88 24.06 1.08
CA THR A 48 4.08 25.38 0.45
C THR A 48 5.45 25.45 -0.23
N ILE A 49 5.60 26.29 -1.25
CA ILE A 49 6.87 26.48 -1.98
C ILE A 49 8.00 26.85 -1.00
N GLY A 50 9.02 25.99 -0.89
CA GLY A 50 10.14 26.13 0.03
C GLY A 50 9.78 25.98 1.51
N GLY A 51 8.59 25.46 1.83
CA GLY A 51 8.12 25.13 3.17
C GLY A 51 8.68 23.80 3.71
N GLN A 52 8.02 23.23 4.71
CA GLN A 52 8.22 21.82 5.06
C GLN A 52 7.45 20.93 4.09
N ILE A 53 8.02 19.77 3.78
CA ILE A 53 7.47 18.78 2.84
C ILE A 53 7.69 17.37 3.38
N THR A 54 6.71 16.49 3.23
CA THR A 54 6.82 15.10 3.69
C THR A 54 7.56 14.21 2.70
N ARG A 55 8.02 13.03 3.11
CA ARG A 55 8.71 12.09 2.19
C ARG A 55 7.77 11.56 1.12
N SER A 56 6.52 11.23 1.46
CA SER A 56 5.54 10.80 0.47
C SER A 56 5.26 11.89 -0.57
N GLU A 57 5.16 13.17 -0.18
CA GLU A 57 4.97 14.27 -1.14
C GLU A 57 6.20 14.44 -2.05
N VAL A 58 7.43 14.35 -1.51
CA VAL A 58 8.66 14.37 -2.33
C VAL A 58 8.65 13.25 -3.37
N LEU A 59 8.28 12.03 -2.99
CA LEU A 59 8.20 10.90 -3.91
C LEU A 59 7.04 11.03 -4.91
N ALA A 60 5.89 11.57 -4.51
CA ALA A 60 4.74 11.77 -5.38
C ALA A 60 5.02 12.83 -6.45
N ARG A 61 5.67 13.94 -6.08
CA ARG A 61 6.13 14.98 -7.01
C ARG A 61 7.15 14.43 -8.00
N ALA A 62 8.10 13.62 -7.54
CA ALA A 62 9.02 12.90 -8.42
C ALA A 62 8.30 11.90 -9.33
N ALA A 63 7.33 11.15 -8.82
CA ALA A 63 6.54 10.20 -9.60
C ALA A 63 5.75 10.87 -10.74
N ASP A 64 5.15 12.05 -10.52
CA ASP A 64 4.47 12.83 -11.58
C ASP A 64 5.39 13.13 -12.78
N TRP A 65 6.60 13.68 -12.54
CA TRP A 65 7.56 13.92 -13.61
C TRP A 65 8.10 12.61 -14.23
N TYR A 66 8.19 11.53 -13.47
CA TYR A 66 8.54 10.22 -14.03
C TYR A 66 7.42 9.63 -14.88
N ASP A 67 6.15 9.74 -14.50
CA ASP A 67 5.03 9.17 -15.27
C ASP A 67 4.80 9.95 -16.57
N ARG A 68 5.00 11.28 -16.52
CA ARG A 68 4.99 12.18 -17.67
C ARG A 68 6.33 12.28 -18.44
N ARG A 69 7.33 11.45 -18.14
CA ARG A 69 8.69 11.48 -18.73
C ARG A 69 8.81 11.42 -20.27
N HIS A 70 7.70 11.16 -20.96
CA HIS A 70 7.62 11.10 -22.42
C HIS A 70 6.91 12.33 -23.03
N ASP A 71 6.39 13.24 -22.20
CA ASP A 71 5.82 14.51 -22.62
C ASP A 71 6.92 15.43 -23.18
N ALA A 72 6.58 16.24 -24.18
CA ALA A 72 7.54 17.13 -24.84
C ALA A 72 8.15 18.18 -23.88
N ASP A 73 7.42 18.54 -22.82
CA ASP A 73 7.91 19.46 -21.80
C ASP A 73 8.89 18.80 -20.82
N LEU A 74 9.08 17.48 -20.81
CA LEU A 74 10.03 16.75 -19.94
C LEU A 74 11.26 16.18 -20.68
N THR A 75 11.65 16.83 -21.79
CA THR A 75 12.99 16.65 -22.39
C THR A 75 14.07 17.34 -21.54
N TYR A 76 15.23 16.69 -21.36
CA TYR A 76 16.36 17.18 -20.55
C TYR A 76 16.96 18.43 -21.19
N ASP A 77 17.04 19.49 -20.41
CA ASP A 77 17.45 20.82 -20.85
C ASP A 77 17.71 21.70 -19.61
N GLN A 78 18.98 22.07 -19.40
CA GLN A 78 19.41 22.91 -18.27
C GLN A 78 18.95 24.38 -18.39
N GLY A 79 18.46 24.83 -19.55
CA GLY A 79 17.95 26.18 -19.76
C GLY A 79 16.43 26.29 -19.64
N ALA A 80 15.70 25.25 -20.04
CA ALA A 80 14.23 25.24 -20.03
C ALA A 80 13.63 24.74 -18.72
N LYS A 81 12.31 24.95 -18.56
CA LYS A 81 11.56 24.58 -17.35
C LYS A 81 10.25 23.85 -17.66
N ALA A 82 9.83 22.99 -16.74
CA ALA A 82 8.53 22.30 -16.74
C ALA A 82 7.74 22.63 -15.45
N TRP A 83 6.42 22.46 -15.48
CA TRP A 83 5.56 22.65 -14.31
C TRP A 83 5.62 21.45 -13.36
N ASP A 84 5.44 21.70 -12.06
CA ASP A 84 5.15 20.65 -11.08
C ASP A 84 3.68 20.20 -11.13
N VAL A 85 3.38 19.11 -10.43
CA VAL A 85 2.04 18.48 -10.40
C VAL A 85 0.91 19.45 -10.03
N GLY A 86 1.15 20.36 -9.09
CA GLY A 86 0.18 21.37 -8.66
C GLY A 86 0.15 22.64 -9.52
N ARG A 87 1.01 22.75 -10.55
CA ARG A 87 1.22 23.96 -11.36
C ARG A 87 1.49 25.22 -10.51
N THR A 88 2.17 25.05 -9.39
CA THR A 88 2.51 26.14 -8.45
C THR A 88 3.78 26.87 -8.89
N ARG A 89 4.74 26.14 -9.48
CA ARG A 89 6.04 26.67 -9.90
C ARG A 89 6.63 25.87 -11.08
N GLN A 90 7.43 26.55 -11.90
CA GLN A 90 8.25 25.92 -12.93
C GLN A 90 9.68 25.66 -12.47
N TYR A 91 10.20 24.47 -12.75
CA TYR A 91 11.52 23.96 -12.34
C TYR A 91 12.37 23.61 -13.56
N ARG A 92 13.71 23.73 -13.46
CA ARG A 92 14.62 23.37 -14.57
C ARG A 92 14.53 21.88 -14.93
N ARG A 93 14.73 21.56 -16.20
CA ARG A 93 14.63 20.18 -16.73
C ARG A 93 15.98 19.46 -16.69
N ASP A 94 16.61 19.48 -15.52
CA ASP A 94 17.90 18.84 -15.27
C ASP A 94 17.88 18.06 -13.95
N CYS A 95 18.99 17.39 -13.63
CA CYS A 95 19.11 16.55 -12.44
C CYS A 95 18.87 17.31 -11.13
N SER A 96 19.42 18.52 -11.00
CA SER A 96 19.24 19.37 -9.84
C SER A 96 17.86 20.06 -9.80
N GLY A 97 17.31 20.39 -10.97
CA GLY A 97 15.95 20.90 -11.12
C GLY A 97 14.89 19.86 -10.78
N TYR A 98 15.12 18.58 -11.07
CA TYR A 98 14.28 17.45 -10.67
C TYR A 98 14.21 17.30 -9.14
N VAL A 99 15.37 17.34 -8.47
CA VAL A 99 15.44 17.30 -7.00
C VAL A 99 14.80 18.55 -6.39
N GLY A 100 15.05 19.73 -6.97
CA GLY A 100 14.41 20.98 -6.55
C GLY A 100 12.89 20.96 -6.71
N MET A 101 12.38 20.32 -7.76
CA MET A 101 10.95 20.11 -7.99
C MET A 101 10.35 19.15 -6.96
N ALA A 102 11.01 18.02 -6.73
CA ALA A 102 10.58 17.03 -5.75
C ALA A 102 10.53 17.62 -4.33
N TRP A 103 11.53 18.42 -3.93
CA TRP A 103 11.56 19.16 -2.66
C TRP A 103 10.73 20.46 -2.64
N HIS A 104 9.95 20.75 -3.70
CA HIS A 104 9.10 21.95 -3.83
C HIS A 104 9.84 23.28 -3.57
N LEU A 105 11.13 23.37 -3.95
CA LEU A 105 11.97 24.54 -3.64
C LEU A 105 11.47 25.83 -4.31
N GLY A 106 11.67 26.97 -3.66
CA GLY A 106 11.32 28.29 -4.21
C GLY A 106 12.32 28.85 -5.23
N TYR A 107 13.52 28.28 -5.31
CA TYR A 107 14.58 28.66 -6.24
C TYR A 107 15.13 27.41 -6.94
N ASP A 108 15.95 27.61 -7.97
CA ASP A 108 16.55 26.52 -8.75
C ASP A 108 18.05 26.37 -8.41
N PRO A 109 18.45 25.67 -7.33
CA PRO A 109 19.85 25.36 -7.07
C PRO A 109 20.43 24.48 -8.18
N ASN A 110 21.72 24.58 -8.45
CA ASN A 110 22.47 23.55 -9.19
C ASN A 110 22.95 22.44 -8.22
N THR A 111 23.72 21.47 -8.69
CA THR A 111 24.30 20.40 -7.84
C THR A 111 25.13 20.94 -6.67
N ASP A 112 25.87 22.04 -6.84
CA ASP A 112 26.57 22.71 -5.73
C ASP A 112 25.60 23.33 -4.72
N GLY A 113 24.61 24.09 -5.20
CA GLY A 113 23.58 24.72 -4.37
C GLY A 113 22.70 23.73 -3.60
N LEU A 114 22.59 22.48 -4.07
CA LEU A 114 21.90 21.40 -3.35
C LEU A 114 22.68 20.90 -2.12
N ASP A 115 23.99 21.12 -2.06
CA ASP A 115 24.89 20.76 -0.94
C ASP A 115 25.35 22.03 -0.17
N GLU A 116 24.61 23.13 -0.31
CA GLU A 116 24.73 24.26 0.61
C GLU A 116 24.21 23.86 1.99
N SER A 117 25.01 24.13 3.03
CA SER A 117 24.69 23.77 4.41
C SER A 117 23.44 24.47 4.97
N THR A 118 22.90 25.47 4.27
CA THR A 118 21.62 26.15 4.53
C THR A 118 20.41 25.34 4.02
N LEU A 119 20.60 24.51 2.98
CA LEU A 119 19.55 23.71 2.34
C LEU A 119 19.56 22.27 2.82
N THR A 120 20.75 21.64 2.90
CA THR A 120 20.90 20.22 3.27
C THR A 120 21.81 20.00 4.48
N VAL A 121 21.73 18.79 5.02
CA VAL A 121 22.63 18.25 6.05
C VAL A 121 23.23 16.93 5.55
N PRO A 122 24.56 16.72 5.65
CA PRO A 122 25.16 15.43 5.33
C PRO A 122 24.67 14.31 6.24
N ILE A 123 24.44 13.13 5.67
CA ILE A 123 24.06 11.90 6.37
C ILE A 123 24.97 10.75 5.92
N SER A 124 25.05 9.68 6.71
CA SER A 124 25.67 8.44 6.25
C SER A 124 24.76 7.72 5.24
N ARG A 125 25.34 6.83 4.42
CA ARG A 125 24.54 6.04 3.47
C ARG A 125 23.51 5.16 4.20
N ALA A 126 23.83 4.60 5.37
CA ALA A 126 22.92 3.74 6.14
C ALA A 126 21.66 4.48 6.66
N GLU A 127 21.74 5.80 6.80
CA GLU A 127 20.65 6.68 7.25
C GLU A 127 19.73 7.13 6.11
N LEU A 128 20.06 6.83 4.84
CA LEU A 128 19.22 7.18 3.68
C LEU A 128 17.79 6.69 3.86
N ARG A 129 16.85 7.61 3.62
CA ARG A 129 15.40 7.41 3.60
C ARG A 129 14.83 7.99 2.30
N PRO A 130 13.64 7.54 1.87
CA PRO A 130 12.96 8.08 0.69
C PRO A 130 12.94 9.61 0.64
N GLY A 131 13.26 10.19 -0.52
CA GLY A 131 13.33 11.64 -0.74
C GLY A 131 14.64 12.31 -0.30
N ASP A 132 15.60 11.58 0.28
CA ASP A 132 16.97 12.09 0.45
C ASP A 132 17.72 12.16 -0.90
N LEU A 133 18.83 12.89 -0.93
CA LEU A 133 19.64 13.15 -2.13
C LEU A 133 20.95 12.36 -2.09
N LEU A 134 21.32 11.80 -3.23
CA LEU A 134 22.70 11.39 -3.54
C LEU A 134 23.25 12.38 -4.57
N ASN A 135 24.30 13.12 -4.20
CA ASN A 135 24.86 14.22 -4.98
C ASN A 135 26.33 13.96 -5.33
N ASP A 136 26.65 13.98 -6.62
CA ASP A 136 28.01 14.02 -7.16
C ASP A 136 28.40 15.46 -7.50
N ARG A 137 29.52 15.90 -6.90
CA ARG A 137 30.15 17.21 -7.11
C ARG A 137 31.64 17.09 -7.43
N VAL A 138 32.10 15.92 -7.87
CA VAL A 138 33.52 15.67 -8.16
C VAL A 138 33.79 15.97 -9.63
N ASN A 139 34.72 16.89 -9.91
CA ASN A 139 35.08 17.23 -11.28
C ASN A 139 36.25 16.35 -11.75
N ASP A 140 35.95 15.17 -12.28
CA ASP A 140 36.92 14.16 -12.76
C ASP A 140 36.91 13.95 -14.28
N ASP A 141 35.83 14.32 -14.99
CA ASP A 141 35.59 13.91 -16.38
C ASP A 141 36.26 14.77 -17.48
N GLY A 142 37.03 15.79 -17.10
CA GLY A 142 37.64 16.73 -18.03
C GLY A 142 36.69 17.83 -18.53
N GLY A 143 35.49 17.96 -17.94
CA GLY A 143 34.59 19.10 -18.09
C GLY A 143 33.41 18.89 -19.02
N ARG A 144 32.92 17.65 -19.22
CA ARG A 144 31.77 17.38 -20.09
C ARG A 144 30.46 17.30 -19.31
N TYR A 145 30.41 16.52 -18.23
CA TYR A 145 29.31 16.42 -17.25
C TYR A 145 29.85 15.95 -15.89
N PRO A 146 30.55 16.80 -15.11
CA PRO A 146 31.19 16.35 -13.87
C PRO A 146 30.20 16.09 -12.73
N TYR A 147 29.02 16.71 -12.73
CA TYR A 147 28.13 16.72 -11.55
C TYR A 147 26.76 16.14 -11.84
N HIS A 148 26.21 15.39 -10.89
CA HIS A 148 24.89 14.78 -11.03
C HIS A 148 24.18 14.58 -9.70
N ALA A 149 22.85 14.66 -9.73
CA ALA A 149 21.98 14.50 -8.58
C ALA A 149 20.94 13.42 -8.86
N ILE A 150 20.81 12.45 -7.95
CA ILE A 150 19.78 11.42 -7.99
C ILE A 150 18.98 11.42 -6.68
N LEU A 151 17.66 11.31 -6.80
CA LEU A 151 16.73 11.30 -5.67
C LEU A 151 16.57 9.86 -5.18
N PHE A 152 16.98 9.59 -3.94
CA PHE A 152 16.89 8.27 -3.34
C PHE A 152 15.42 7.90 -3.10
N GLY A 153 14.99 6.79 -3.68
CA GLY A 153 13.60 6.35 -3.65
C GLY A 153 13.26 5.47 -2.46
N GLY A 154 14.19 4.60 -2.04
CA GLY A 154 14.00 3.68 -0.92
C GLY A 154 14.92 2.48 -1.00
N TRP A 155 15.14 1.83 0.14
CA TRP A 155 15.78 0.51 0.19
C TRP A 155 14.83 -0.56 -0.34
N GLU A 156 15.37 -1.58 -1.01
CA GLU A 156 14.59 -2.70 -1.52
C GLU A 156 14.70 -3.95 -0.63
N ASN A 157 15.58 -3.91 0.37
CA ASN A 157 15.79 -4.97 1.34
C ASN A 157 16.25 -4.43 2.70
N ALA A 158 15.85 -5.12 3.78
CA ALA A 158 16.17 -4.78 5.16
C ALA A 158 17.69 -4.72 5.46
N ALA A 159 18.52 -5.45 4.69
CA ALA A 159 19.97 -5.41 4.82
C ALA A 159 20.61 -4.14 4.23
N LYS A 160 19.82 -3.25 3.61
CA LYS A 160 20.26 -2.00 2.99
C LYS A 160 21.41 -2.20 1.99
N THR A 161 21.31 -3.25 1.18
CA THR A 161 22.33 -3.58 0.15
C THR A 161 21.90 -3.22 -1.27
N THR A 162 20.59 -3.17 -1.55
CA THR A 162 20.01 -2.69 -2.81
C THR A 162 18.92 -1.65 -2.56
N PHE A 163 18.82 -0.69 -3.47
CA PHE A 163 17.90 0.44 -3.39
C PHE A 163 17.42 0.85 -4.78
N TRP A 164 16.41 1.71 -4.82
CA TRP A 164 15.94 2.34 -6.04
C TRP A 164 16.04 3.88 -5.97
N TYR A 165 16.12 4.54 -7.13
CA TYR A 165 16.23 6.00 -7.23
C TYR A 165 15.59 6.55 -8.51
N TYR A 166 15.31 7.86 -8.50
CA TYR A 166 14.99 8.63 -9.70
C TYR A 166 16.21 9.44 -10.17
N SER A 167 16.37 9.58 -11.48
CA SER A 167 17.46 10.35 -12.10
C SER A 167 16.95 11.08 -13.34
N PHE A 168 17.20 12.39 -13.42
CA PHE A 168 16.98 13.19 -14.63
C PHE A 168 18.32 13.68 -15.18
N GLY A 169 19.25 12.76 -15.46
CA GLY A 169 20.53 13.05 -16.11
C GLY A 169 20.46 13.06 -17.66
N SER A 170 19.36 12.55 -18.22
CA SER A 170 19.09 12.46 -19.66
C SER A 170 17.59 12.28 -19.91
N THR A 171 17.16 12.21 -21.18
CA THR A 171 15.76 11.90 -21.54
C THR A 171 15.61 10.42 -21.90
N PRO A 172 14.55 9.73 -21.41
CA PRO A 172 13.55 10.19 -20.44
C PRO A 172 14.08 10.18 -18.99
N VAL A 173 13.33 10.79 -18.05
CA VAL A 173 13.55 10.60 -16.61
C VAL A 173 13.60 9.09 -16.30
N ALA A 174 14.65 8.65 -15.61
CA ALA A 174 14.86 7.25 -15.25
C ALA A 174 14.40 6.96 -13.82
N LYS A 175 13.77 5.79 -13.64
CA LYS A 175 13.62 5.11 -12.35
C LYS A 175 14.47 3.85 -12.40
N VAL A 176 15.42 3.71 -11.49
CA VAL A 176 16.36 2.58 -11.46
C VAL A 176 16.13 1.78 -10.19
N THR A 177 15.95 0.47 -10.32
CA THR A 177 15.82 -0.52 -9.23
C THR A 177 17.03 -1.45 -9.22
N GLY A 178 17.27 -2.16 -8.11
CA GLY A 178 18.42 -3.05 -7.94
C GLY A 178 19.78 -2.33 -7.89
N ALA A 179 19.78 -1.02 -7.62
CA ALA A 179 21.01 -0.24 -7.50
C ALA A 179 21.73 -0.58 -6.18
N SER A 180 23.06 -0.53 -6.18
CA SER A 180 23.84 -0.86 -4.99
C SER A 180 25.11 -0.02 -4.89
N PHE A 181 25.49 0.33 -3.66
CA PHE A 181 26.75 1.04 -3.40
C PHE A 181 28.01 0.19 -3.67
N GLY A 182 27.86 -1.10 -3.97
CA GLY A 182 28.92 -1.95 -4.49
C GLY A 182 29.14 -1.88 -6.00
N GLN A 183 28.25 -1.22 -6.76
CA GLN A 183 28.43 -0.98 -8.20
C GLN A 183 29.54 0.07 -8.43
N SER A 184 30.26 -0.01 -9.54
CA SER A 184 31.28 0.99 -9.89
C SER A 184 30.69 2.35 -10.28
N SER A 185 29.48 2.38 -10.84
CA SER A 185 28.76 3.61 -11.17
C SER A 185 27.28 3.56 -10.81
N LEU A 186 26.71 4.75 -10.55
CA LEU A 186 25.29 5.02 -10.41
C LEU A 186 24.93 6.13 -11.41
N SER A 187 23.87 5.92 -12.20
CA SER A 187 23.41 6.86 -13.23
C SER A 187 24.52 7.39 -14.19
N GLY A 188 25.55 6.59 -14.45
CA GLY A 188 26.69 6.95 -15.31
C GLY A 188 27.90 7.56 -14.59
N HIS A 189 27.79 7.90 -13.30
CA HIS A 189 28.83 8.55 -12.50
C HIS A 189 29.47 7.59 -11.49
N PRO A 190 30.74 7.76 -11.10
CA PRO A 190 31.40 6.89 -10.11
C PRO A 190 30.66 6.85 -8.77
N THR A 191 30.32 5.65 -8.29
CA THR A 191 29.58 5.44 -7.04
C THR A 191 30.30 6.02 -5.82
N SER A 192 31.62 6.16 -5.88
CA SER A 192 32.47 6.79 -4.87
C SER A 192 32.23 8.29 -4.69
N HIS A 193 31.69 8.99 -5.69
CA HIS A 193 31.56 10.45 -5.66
C HIS A 193 30.28 10.93 -4.98
N TYR A 194 29.21 10.12 -5.05
CA TYR A 194 27.93 10.44 -4.42
C TYR A 194 28.00 10.55 -2.90
N ARG A 195 27.76 11.76 -2.41
CA ARG A 195 27.50 12.08 -1.00
C ARG A 195 26.01 11.98 -0.71
N ALA A 196 25.66 11.42 0.46
CA ALA A 196 24.29 11.36 0.92
C ALA A 196 23.94 12.63 1.72
N LEU A 197 22.84 13.27 1.34
CA LEU A 197 22.39 14.57 1.85
C LEU A 197 20.89 14.51 2.16
N ARG A 198 20.47 15.08 3.28
CA ARG A 198 19.05 15.23 3.63
C ARG A 198 18.63 16.70 3.53
N TYR A 199 17.50 16.96 2.88
CA TYR A 199 16.89 18.29 2.84
C TYR A 199 16.44 18.72 4.24
N ARG A 200 16.80 19.93 4.68
CA ARG A 200 16.54 20.40 6.05
C ARG A 200 15.07 20.59 6.39
N LYS A 201 14.21 20.75 5.40
CA LYS A 201 12.76 20.89 5.59
C LYS A 201 11.98 19.64 5.17
N ILE A 202 12.66 18.53 4.84
CA ILE A 202 11.96 17.25 4.74
C ILE A 202 11.56 16.81 6.15
N VAL A 203 10.30 16.45 6.31
CA VAL A 203 9.77 15.79 7.51
C VAL A 203 9.40 14.37 7.14
N ASP A 204 9.44 13.46 8.11
CA ASP A 204 8.79 12.16 7.94
C ASP A 204 7.27 12.39 7.87
N ASP A 205 6.54 11.51 7.20
CA ASP A 205 5.09 11.63 7.07
C ASP A 205 4.40 11.59 8.44
N GLY A 206 3.43 12.49 8.63
CA GLY A 206 2.62 12.54 9.83
C GLY A 206 1.42 11.62 9.66
N VAL A 207 1.26 10.68 10.59
CA VAL A 207 0.11 9.78 10.64
C VAL A 207 -1.18 10.59 10.68
N SER A 208 -2.16 10.22 9.87
CA SER A 208 -3.46 10.88 9.85
C SER A 208 -4.60 9.90 9.58
N GLY A 209 -5.78 10.21 10.13
CA GLY A 209 -6.99 9.42 9.95
C GLY A 209 -7.48 8.76 11.24
N THR A 210 -8.54 7.96 11.11
CA THR A 210 -9.23 7.35 12.24
C THR A 210 -9.15 5.84 12.15
N ALA A 211 -8.53 5.21 13.12
CA ALA A 211 -8.55 3.76 13.27
C ALA A 211 -9.96 3.32 13.68
N SER A 212 -10.66 2.70 12.74
CA SER A 212 -12.01 2.16 12.94
C SER A 212 -11.90 0.71 13.43
N VAL A 213 -11.97 0.51 14.74
CA VAL A 213 -11.71 -0.80 15.38
C VAL A 213 -13.02 -1.50 15.72
N TYR A 214 -13.25 -2.66 15.11
CA TYR A 214 -14.30 -3.58 15.52
C TYR A 214 -13.75 -4.64 16.49
N GLY A 215 -14.63 -5.23 17.28
CA GLY A 215 -14.27 -6.35 18.13
C GLY A 215 -15.47 -7.14 18.62
N VAL A 216 -15.22 -8.25 19.32
CA VAL A 216 -16.26 -9.15 19.85
C VAL A 216 -16.07 -9.36 21.34
N LEU A 217 -17.15 -9.32 22.11
CA LEU A 217 -17.15 -9.68 23.53
C LEU A 217 -17.30 -11.19 23.74
N ALA A 218 -16.97 -11.69 24.92
CA ALA A 218 -17.10 -13.11 25.28
C ALA A 218 -18.54 -13.67 25.20
N ASP A 219 -19.57 -12.83 25.07
CA ASP A 219 -20.98 -13.21 24.85
C ASP A 219 -21.40 -13.14 23.36
N GLY A 220 -20.45 -12.88 22.45
CA GLY A 220 -20.67 -12.78 21.02
C GLY A 220 -21.28 -11.45 20.54
N ARG A 221 -21.46 -10.45 21.41
CA ARG A 221 -21.84 -9.10 20.98
C ARG A 221 -20.66 -8.38 20.30
N LEU A 222 -20.98 -7.58 19.29
CA LEU A 222 -20.01 -6.78 18.54
C LEU A 222 -19.74 -5.47 19.30
N THR A 223 -18.54 -4.91 19.15
CA THR A 223 -18.19 -3.56 19.59
C THR A 223 -17.55 -2.75 18.45
N TYR A 224 -17.68 -1.43 18.51
CA TYR A 224 -16.99 -0.48 17.64
C TYR A 224 -16.35 0.64 18.48
N THR A 225 -15.11 0.96 18.19
CA THR A 225 -14.35 2.07 18.79
C THR A 225 -13.65 2.85 17.69
N ALA A 226 -13.64 4.17 17.78
CA ALA A 226 -12.82 5.03 16.94
C ALA A 226 -11.63 5.57 17.75
N VAL A 227 -10.44 5.51 17.17
CA VAL A 227 -9.20 6.03 17.77
C VAL A 227 -8.54 6.96 16.75
N ASP A 228 -8.12 8.15 17.18
CA ASP A 228 -7.27 9.01 16.37
C ASP A 228 -5.91 8.33 16.20
N ALA A 229 -5.51 8.12 14.95
CA ALA A 229 -4.31 7.34 14.66
C ALA A 229 -3.00 8.12 14.88
N ALA A 230 -3.06 9.46 14.96
CA ALA A 230 -1.86 10.29 15.14
C ALA A 230 -1.35 10.26 16.58
N ASP A 231 -2.27 10.38 17.56
CA ASP A 231 -1.93 10.46 18.98
C ASP A 231 -2.45 9.28 19.83
N GLY A 232 -3.33 8.43 19.30
CA GLY A 232 -3.92 7.31 20.02
C GLY A 232 -5.13 7.69 20.89
N THR A 233 -5.66 8.90 20.78
CA THR A 233 -6.85 9.33 21.54
C THR A 233 -8.07 8.52 21.12
N ARG A 234 -8.74 7.86 22.07
CA ARG A 234 -10.05 7.27 21.82
C ARG A 234 -11.09 8.37 21.58
N THR A 235 -11.52 8.56 20.32
CA THR A 235 -12.45 9.61 19.91
C THR A 235 -13.92 9.19 20.00
N HIS A 236 -14.22 7.89 19.95
CA HIS A 236 -15.59 7.36 20.13
C HIS A 236 -15.61 5.92 20.67
N GLY A 237 -16.63 5.59 21.44
CA GLY A 237 -16.91 4.22 21.89
C GLY A 237 -16.16 3.75 23.15
N ALA A 238 -16.10 2.45 23.45
CA ALA A 238 -16.65 1.34 22.68
C ALA A 238 -18.19 1.31 22.69
N VAL A 239 -18.81 1.43 21.52
CA VAL A 239 -20.25 1.23 21.35
C VAL A 239 -20.50 -0.26 21.18
N THR A 240 -21.38 -0.83 21.99
CA THR A 240 -21.67 -2.28 22.00
C THR A 240 -23.02 -2.56 21.36
N SER A 241 -23.13 -3.64 20.59
CA SER A 241 -24.40 -4.05 20.00
C SER A 241 -25.39 -4.59 21.05
N GLY A 242 -26.69 -4.40 20.81
CA GLY A 242 -27.72 -5.06 21.62
C GLY A 242 -27.85 -6.57 21.31
N ALA A 243 -27.62 -6.95 20.05
CA ALA A 243 -27.65 -8.34 19.60
C ALA A 243 -26.27 -9.01 19.69
N SER A 244 -26.25 -10.31 19.97
CA SER A 244 -25.09 -11.19 19.82
C SER A 244 -25.08 -11.82 18.42
N LEU A 245 -23.90 -12.18 17.92
CA LEU A 245 -23.72 -12.98 16.68
C LEU A 245 -24.33 -14.39 16.79
N GLY A 246 -24.69 -14.84 18.00
CA GLY A 246 -25.21 -16.19 18.28
C GLY A 246 -24.12 -17.23 18.54
N PHE A 247 -22.85 -16.85 18.38
CA PHE A 247 -21.66 -17.61 18.73
C PHE A 247 -20.50 -16.64 19.00
N VAL A 248 -19.46 -17.11 19.69
CA VAL A 248 -18.16 -16.40 19.76
C VAL A 248 -17.32 -16.87 18.57
N PRO A 249 -16.87 -15.99 17.67
CA PRO A 249 -16.01 -16.37 16.55
C PRO A 249 -14.64 -16.88 17.01
N LYS A 250 -13.95 -17.61 16.13
CA LYS A 250 -12.53 -17.94 16.31
C LYS A 250 -11.61 -16.84 15.79
N ALA A 251 -11.96 -16.23 14.67
CA ALA A 251 -11.18 -15.19 14.00
C ALA A 251 -12.10 -14.14 13.36
N MET A 252 -11.55 -12.93 13.13
CA MET A 252 -12.25 -11.79 12.53
C MET A 252 -11.35 -11.05 11.54
N ALA A 253 -11.91 -10.58 10.43
CA ALA A 253 -11.31 -9.58 9.55
C ALA A 253 -12.34 -8.53 9.11
N THR A 254 -12.09 -7.26 9.40
CA THR A 254 -12.89 -6.13 8.90
C THR A 254 -12.55 -5.86 7.44
N VAL A 255 -13.56 -5.87 6.56
CA VAL A 255 -13.39 -5.58 5.11
C VAL A 255 -13.52 -4.09 4.84
N ASN A 256 -14.51 -3.45 5.47
CA ASN A 256 -14.80 -2.02 5.43
C ASN A 256 -15.80 -1.65 6.54
N PHE A 257 -16.22 -0.39 6.60
CA PHE A 257 -17.13 0.17 7.61
C PHE A 257 -18.48 -0.55 7.81
N ASN A 258 -18.93 -1.38 6.85
CA ASN A 258 -20.22 -2.07 6.95
C ASN A 258 -20.16 -3.59 6.78
N THR A 259 -18.95 -4.16 6.66
CA THR A 259 -18.73 -5.56 6.31
C THR A 259 -17.57 -6.14 7.11
N ILE A 260 -17.85 -7.18 7.90
CA ILE A 260 -16.87 -7.94 8.68
C ILE A 260 -17.00 -9.42 8.34
N LEU A 261 -15.88 -10.13 8.25
CA LEU A 261 -15.82 -11.58 8.04
C LEU A 261 -15.39 -12.26 9.34
N VAL A 262 -16.07 -13.35 9.71
CA VAL A 262 -15.80 -14.10 10.96
C VAL A 262 -15.87 -15.61 10.77
N THR A 263 -14.97 -16.36 11.39
CA THR A 263 -15.03 -17.84 11.43
C THR A 263 -15.77 -18.34 12.68
N SER A 264 -16.65 -19.32 12.53
CA SER A 264 -17.30 -19.96 13.68
C SER A 264 -16.50 -21.17 14.20
N PRO A 265 -16.72 -21.60 15.45
CA PRO A 265 -16.15 -22.84 15.99
C PRO A 265 -16.44 -24.10 15.15
N ALA A 266 -17.51 -24.09 14.35
CA ALA A 266 -17.89 -25.18 13.45
C ALA A 266 -17.20 -25.12 12.07
N GLY A 267 -16.23 -24.23 11.87
CA GLY A 267 -15.48 -24.11 10.61
C GLY A 267 -16.30 -23.51 9.45
N GLN A 268 -17.24 -22.63 9.75
CA GLN A 268 -18.01 -21.86 8.76
C GLN A 268 -17.53 -20.41 8.74
N LEU A 269 -17.46 -19.81 7.55
CA LEU A 269 -17.31 -18.37 7.38
C LEU A 269 -18.68 -17.69 7.37
N TYR A 270 -18.79 -16.57 8.08
CA TYR A 270 -19.94 -15.68 8.02
C TYR A 270 -19.52 -14.27 7.62
N ARG A 271 -20.40 -13.58 6.89
CA ARG A 271 -20.38 -12.12 6.75
C ARG A 271 -21.31 -11.50 7.76
N VAL A 272 -20.84 -10.49 8.47
CA VAL A 272 -21.62 -9.64 9.37
C VAL A 272 -21.85 -8.30 8.67
N ASP A 273 -23.12 -8.00 8.43
CA ASP A 273 -23.55 -6.78 7.74
C ASP A 273 -23.90 -5.72 8.78
N VAL A 274 -22.93 -4.86 9.11
CA VAL A 274 -23.12 -3.73 10.02
C VAL A 274 -24.01 -2.69 9.35
N ILE A 275 -25.04 -2.22 10.07
CA ILE A 275 -26.04 -1.25 9.61
C ILE A 275 -25.69 0.15 10.14
N THR A 276 -25.33 0.22 11.42
CA THR A 276 -24.85 1.44 12.10
C THR A 276 -23.67 1.09 13.01
N ASN A 277 -22.69 1.98 13.12
CA ASN A 277 -21.53 1.85 14.01
C ASN A 277 -21.23 3.13 14.84
N ASP A 278 -21.96 4.22 14.60
CA ASP A 278 -21.79 5.50 15.31
C ASP A 278 -22.49 5.48 16.69
N THR A 279 -23.53 6.29 16.94
CA THR A 279 -24.24 6.39 18.23
C THR A 279 -24.92 5.09 18.69
N SER A 280 -25.09 4.12 17.78
CA SER A 280 -25.52 2.76 18.11
C SER A 280 -24.88 1.76 17.15
N LEU A 281 -24.56 0.57 17.65
CA LEU A 281 -24.01 -0.53 16.86
C LEU A 281 -25.10 -1.57 16.57
N THR A 282 -25.47 -1.70 15.30
CA THR A 282 -26.48 -2.67 14.86
C THR A 282 -26.01 -3.40 13.59
N PHE A 283 -26.42 -4.66 13.43
CA PHE A 283 -26.06 -5.50 12.29
C PHE A 283 -27.23 -6.42 11.90
N ALA A 284 -27.29 -6.82 10.63
CA ALA A 284 -28.22 -7.84 10.16
C ALA A 284 -27.72 -9.25 10.52
N ALA A 285 -28.64 -10.22 10.62
CA ALA A 285 -28.31 -11.60 10.97
C ALA A 285 -27.12 -12.14 10.13
N PRO A 286 -26.07 -12.73 10.75
CA PRO A 286 -24.87 -13.15 10.03
C PRO A 286 -25.16 -14.11 8.87
N VAL A 287 -24.61 -13.79 7.70
CA VAL A 287 -24.84 -14.51 6.44
C VAL A 287 -23.77 -15.60 6.27
N PRO A 288 -24.11 -16.89 6.24
CA PRO A 288 -23.13 -17.95 6.00
C PRO A 288 -22.60 -17.89 4.57
N LEU A 289 -21.27 -17.93 4.43
CA LEU A 289 -20.57 -17.94 3.14
C LEU A 289 -20.02 -19.32 2.76
N GLY A 290 -19.88 -20.25 3.71
CA GLY A 290 -19.51 -21.63 3.44
C GLY A 290 -18.67 -22.30 4.53
N GLY A 291 -18.52 -23.62 4.42
CA GLY A 291 -17.71 -24.45 5.33
C GLY A 291 -16.24 -24.57 4.91
N GLY A 292 -15.44 -25.22 5.76
CA GLY A 292 -13.99 -25.42 5.55
C GLY A 292 -13.12 -24.30 6.11
N TRP A 293 -13.71 -23.30 6.76
CA TRP A 293 -13.04 -22.14 7.32
C TRP A 293 -12.62 -22.37 8.76
N THR A 294 -11.68 -23.30 8.96
CA THR A 294 -11.18 -23.70 10.29
C THR A 294 -10.21 -22.71 10.93
N HIS A 295 -9.86 -21.63 10.23
CA HIS A 295 -8.85 -20.64 10.64
C HIS A 295 -9.06 -20.09 12.05
N ASP A 296 -7.95 -20.03 12.78
CA ASP A 296 -7.79 -19.46 14.11
C ASP A 296 -7.45 -17.96 14.03
N LEU A 297 -6.89 -17.51 12.89
CA LEU A 297 -6.53 -16.12 12.62
C LEU A 297 -7.00 -15.72 11.22
N LEU A 298 -7.44 -14.47 11.05
CA LEU A 298 -7.81 -13.87 9.76
C LEU A 298 -7.26 -12.44 9.68
N ALA A 299 -6.92 -11.97 8.48
CA ALA A 299 -6.61 -10.57 8.20
C ALA A 299 -6.94 -10.21 6.74
N TYR A 300 -7.47 -9.01 6.51
CA TYR A 300 -7.76 -8.50 5.16
C TYR A 300 -6.87 -7.28 4.87
N ASP A 301 -6.24 -7.25 3.70
CA ASP A 301 -5.22 -6.24 3.33
C ASP A 301 -5.80 -4.91 2.81
N GLY A 302 -7.12 -4.78 2.76
CA GLY A 302 -7.81 -3.61 2.20
C GLY A 302 -7.81 -3.55 0.66
N ARG A 303 -7.17 -4.50 -0.03
CA ARG A 303 -6.87 -4.45 -1.47
C ARG A 303 -7.25 -5.73 -2.23
N GLY A 304 -7.99 -6.62 -1.58
CA GLY A 304 -8.61 -7.80 -2.19
C GLY A 304 -8.05 -9.13 -1.67
N SER A 305 -7.06 -9.13 -0.78
CA SER A 305 -6.50 -10.36 -0.21
C SER A 305 -6.98 -10.57 1.22
N LEU A 306 -7.71 -11.66 1.44
CA LEU A 306 -7.99 -12.21 2.77
C LEU A 306 -6.98 -13.32 3.06
N TYR A 307 -6.32 -13.23 4.21
CA TYR A 307 -5.38 -14.22 4.72
C TYR A 307 -5.98 -14.94 5.90
N GLY A 308 -5.66 -16.23 6.05
CA GLY A 308 -6.06 -17.03 7.20
C GLY A 308 -5.00 -18.04 7.59
N ILE A 309 -4.82 -18.22 8.91
CA ILE A 309 -3.95 -19.26 9.47
C ILE A 309 -4.80 -20.28 10.22
N ALA A 310 -4.61 -21.56 9.91
CA ALA A 310 -5.16 -22.68 10.66
C ALA A 310 -4.05 -23.69 10.94
N ALA A 311 -3.81 -24.05 12.19
CA ALA A 311 -2.73 -24.98 12.60
C ALA A 311 -1.35 -24.68 11.95
N GLY A 312 -0.99 -23.41 11.83
CA GLY A 312 0.28 -22.95 11.24
C GLY A 312 0.38 -23.01 9.70
N ALA A 313 -0.71 -23.35 9.00
CA ALA A 313 -0.81 -23.25 7.55
C ALA A 313 -1.43 -21.88 7.16
N LEU A 314 -0.68 -21.04 6.44
CA LEU A 314 -1.17 -19.77 5.91
C LEU A 314 -1.81 -19.99 4.54
N ARG A 315 -3.01 -19.46 4.35
CA ARG A 315 -3.76 -19.46 3.08
C ARG A 315 -4.11 -18.04 2.67
N ARG A 316 -4.20 -17.80 1.36
CA ARG A 316 -4.72 -16.55 0.78
C ARG A 316 -6.00 -16.83 0.00
N TYR A 317 -6.89 -15.85 0.00
CA TYR A 317 -8.16 -15.85 -0.70
C TYR A 317 -8.36 -14.49 -1.37
N THR A 318 -8.75 -14.49 -2.64
CA THR A 318 -9.20 -13.28 -3.33
C THR A 318 -10.62 -12.95 -2.89
N VAL A 319 -10.85 -11.70 -2.48
CA VAL A 319 -12.15 -11.12 -2.12
C VAL A 319 -12.54 -10.10 -3.21
N ALA A 320 -13.41 -10.52 -4.13
CA ALA A 320 -13.74 -9.76 -5.34
C ALA A 320 -14.76 -8.62 -5.12
N ALA A 321 -15.39 -8.54 -3.95
CA ALA A 321 -16.44 -7.58 -3.65
C ALA A 321 -16.31 -7.00 -2.24
N THR A 322 -16.69 -5.72 -2.09
CA THR A 322 -16.71 -5.03 -0.78
C THR A 322 -17.72 -5.62 0.20
N LYS A 323 -18.73 -6.35 -0.29
CA LYS A 323 -19.75 -7.02 0.52
C LYS A 323 -19.97 -8.46 0.03
N PRO A 324 -18.97 -9.35 0.21
CA PRO A 324 -18.84 -10.58 -0.58
C PRO A 324 -19.92 -11.61 -0.24
N GLY A 325 -20.49 -12.24 -1.26
CA GLY A 325 -21.20 -13.51 -1.15
C GLY A 325 -20.23 -14.71 -1.20
N ALA A 326 -20.78 -15.92 -1.13
CA ALA A 326 -20.01 -17.16 -1.16
C ALA A 326 -19.13 -17.32 -2.43
N GLY A 327 -19.59 -16.81 -3.58
CA GLY A 327 -18.86 -16.84 -4.84
C GLY A 327 -17.78 -15.75 -4.99
N ASP A 328 -17.80 -14.73 -4.14
CA ASP A 328 -16.87 -13.59 -4.22
C ASP A 328 -15.59 -13.81 -3.40
N ILE A 329 -15.47 -14.95 -2.70
CA ILE A 329 -14.29 -15.35 -1.94
C ILE A 329 -13.74 -16.65 -2.53
N THR A 330 -12.69 -16.53 -3.33
CA THR A 330 -12.03 -17.66 -4.00
C THR A 330 -10.69 -17.96 -3.35
N SER A 331 -10.29 -19.23 -3.24
CA SER A 331 -9.00 -19.58 -2.64
C SER A 331 -7.88 -19.51 -3.66
N ASP A 332 -6.85 -18.71 -3.36
CA ASP A 332 -5.58 -18.68 -4.08
C ASP A 332 -4.70 -19.89 -3.74
N GLY A 333 -5.05 -20.62 -2.66
CA GLY A 333 -4.39 -21.83 -2.21
C GLY A 333 -3.66 -21.69 -0.87
N LEU A 334 -2.72 -22.63 -0.65
CA LEU A 334 -1.80 -22.62 0.48
C LEU A 334 -0.61 -21.73 0.12
N ILE A 335 -0.25 -20.79 1.00
CA ILE A 335 0.98 -20.00 0.87
C ILE A 335 2.18 -20.85 1.31
N ASP A 336 2.14 -21.33 2.56
CA ASP A 336 3.09 -22.29 3.13
C ASP A 336 2.59 -22.81 4.49
N THR A 337 3.39 -23.65 5.15
CA THR A 337 3.18 -24.18 6.51
C THR A 337 4.31 -23.76 7.47
N GLY A 338 4.08 -23.91 8.77
CA GLY A 338 5.07 -23.59 9.81
C GLY A 338 5.00 -22.16 10.36
N PHE A 339 3.94 -21.41 10.05
CA PHE A 339 3.71 -20.09 10.64
C PHE A 339 3.39 -20.22 12.14
N THR A 340 4.18 -19.56 12.99
CA THR A 340 4.12 -19.64 14.47
C THR A 340 3.35 -18.47 15.12
N LEU A 341 2.66 -17.68 14.31
CA LEU A 341 1.92 -16.51 14.75
C LEU A 341 0.75 -16.88 15.67
N LYS A 342 0.57 -16.10 16.74
CA LYS A 342 -0.60 -16.15 17.63
C LYS A 342 -1.55 -14.95 17.46
N THR A 343 -1.12 -13.90 16.75
CA THR A 343 -1.95 -12.79 16.29
C THR A 343 -1.70 -12.56 14.80
N LEU A 344 -2.65 -11.97 14.08
CA LEU A 344 -2.50 -11.65 12.66
C LEU A 344 -3.24 -10.37 12.30
N THR A 345 -2.55 -9.46 11.63
CA THR A 345 -3.14 -8.33 10.91
C THR A 345 -2.43 -8.15 9.57
N ALA A 346 -2.99 -7.30 8.70
CA ALA A 346 -2.31 -6.83 7.51
C ALA A 346 -1.96 -5.35 7.71
N THR A 347 -0.77 -4.93 7.30
CA THR A 347 -0.31 -3.53 7.40
C THR A 347 -0.47 -2.79 6.07
N GLY A 348 -0.57 -3.54 4.97
CA GLY A 348 -0.80 -3.06 3.62
C GLY A 348 -0.91 -4.23 2.64
N GLN A 349 -0.89 -3.93 1.34
CA GLN A 349 -1.00 -4.96 0.30
C GLN A 349 0.08 -6.02 0.45
N ASP A 350 -0.30 -7.30 0.48
CA ASP A 350 0.65 -8.42 0.58
C ASP A 350 1.59 -8.38 1.81
N TRP A 351 1.31 -7.53 2.82
CA TRP A 351 2.10 -7.38 4.04
C TRP A 351 1.29 -7.75 5.28
N LEU A 352 1.79 -8.75 6.00
CA LEU A 352 1.20 -9.27 7.23
C LEU A 352 2.09 -8.97 8.43
N LEU A 353 1.47 -8.78 9.60
CA LEU A 353 2.16 -8.55 10.87
C LEU A 353 1.51 -9.40 11.96
N GLY A 354 2.31 -9.94 12.87
CA GLY A 354 1.81 -10.74 13.99
C GLY A 354 2.85 -10.99 15.06
N THR A 355 2.39 -11.42 16.23
CA THR A 355 3.25 -11.77 17.36
C THR A 355 3.38 -13.28 17.51
N THR A 356 4.46 -13.76 18.13
CA THR A 356 4.62 -15.17 18.53
C THR A 356 4.45 -15.35 20.04
N SER A 357 4.21 -16.58 20.47
CA SER A 357 4.23 -16.92 21.91
C SER A 357 5.62 -16.80 22.54
N GLY A 358 6.69 -16.77 21.74
CA GLY A 358 8.06 -16.47 22.19
C GLY A 358 8.31 -14.97 22.42
N GLY A 359 7.41 -14.11 21.92
CA GLY A 359 7.47 -12.66 22.11
C GLY A 359 8.05 -11.88 20.94
N GLU A 360 8.32 -12.53 19.81
CA GLU A 360 8.72 -11.85 18.59
C GLU A 360 7.56 -11.00 18.03
N LEU A 361 7.89 -9.90 17.37
CA LEU A 361 7.03 -9.24 16.39
C LEU A 361 7.58 -9.53 15.00
N LEU A 362 6.77 -10.19 14.17
CA LEU A 362 7.16 -10.65 12.84
C LEU A 362 6.33 -9.96 11.77
N SER A 363 7.01 -9.48 10.72
CA SER A 363 6.39 -9.00 9.49
C SER A 363 6.66 -9.98 8.36
N TYR A 364 5.72 -10.14 7.44
CA TYR A 364 5.82 -11.03 6.30
C TYR A 364 5.36 -10.33 5.03
N ARG A 365 6.18 -10.40 3.97
CA ARG A 365 5.75 -10.03 2.62
C ARG A 365 5.38 -11.28 1.84
N ILE A 366 4.13 -11.39 1.39
CA ILE A 366 3.55 -12.58 0.75
C ILE A 366 3.30 -12.32 -0.74
N ARG A 367 4.25 -12.67 -1.62
CA ARG A 367 4.07 -12.49 -3.07
C ARG A 367 3.23 -13.62 -3.68
N GLY A 368 3.37 -14.85 -3.15
CA GLY A 368 2.56 -16.00 -3.54
C GLY A 368 2.92 -17.27 -2.79
N ALA A 369 2.41 -18.42 -3.27
CA ALA A 369 2.75 -19.72 -2.72
C ALA A 369 4.25 -20.03 -2.87
N GLY A 370 4.94 -20.31 -1.75
CA GLY A 370 6.39 -20.49 -1.70
C GLY A 370 7.25 -19.24 -1.99
N ASP A 371 6.65 -18.09 -2.34
CA ASP A 371 7.34 -16.80 -2.49
C ASP A 371 6.86 -15.82 -1.42
N TRP A 372 7.55 -15.88 -0.28
CA TRP A 372 7.33 -14.99 0.84
C TRP A 372 8.66 -14.67 1.54
N THR A 373 8.65 -13.65 2.40
CA THR A 373 9.84 -13.26 3.18
C THR A 373 9.42 -12.90 4.60
N ARG A 374 9.98 -13.56 5.62
CA ARG A 374 9.83 -13.21 7.05
C ARG A 374 10.88 -12.18 7.44
N TYR A 375 10.43 -11.19 8.19
CA TYR A 375 11.23 -10.18 8.85
C TYR A 375 10.94 -10.23 10.35
N GLU A 376 11.97 -10.06 11.17
CA GLU A 376 11.85 -9.99 12.63
C GLU A 376 12.05 -8.54 13.05
N LEU A 377 10.95 -7.87 13.40
CA LEU A 377 10.99 -6.45 13.75
C LEU A 377 11.47 -6.27 15.21
N LYS A 378 11.03 -7.16 16.10
CA LYS A 378 11.52 -7.25 17.50
C LYS A 378 11.61 -8.73 17.88
N SER A 379 12.65 -9.09 18.65
CA SER A 379 12.95 -10.48 19.03
C SER A 379 12.25 -10.96 20.31
N SER A 380 11.64 -10.06 21.08
CA SER A 380 11.01 -10.35 22.37
C SER A 380 10.08 -9.22 22.81
N THR A 381 9.35 -9.45 23.92
CA THR A 381 8.39 -8.56 24.64
C THR A 381 6.97 -8.46 24.07
N TRP A 382 6.71 -8.90 22.84
CA TRP A 382 5.37 -8.80 22.22
C TRP A 382 4.41 -9.93 22.61
N GLN A 383 4.85 -10.89 23.44
CA GLN A 383 4.00 -12.00 23.89
C GLN A 383 2.86 -11.55 24.82
N VAL A 384 2.86 -10.30 25.29
CA VAL A 384 1.81 -9.75 26.15
C VAL A 384 0.48 -9.50 25.42
N PHE A 385 0.50 -9.35 24.08
CA PHE A 385 -0.69 -9.02 23.31
C PHE A 385 -1.53 -10.24 22.94
N THR A 386 -2.84 -10.17 23.18
CA THR A 386 -3.84 -11.16 22.74
C THR A 386 -4.31 -10.88 21.31
N ASP A 387 -4.38 -9.61 20.93
CA ASP A 387 -4.69 -9.16 19.58
C ASP A 387 -3.68 -8.10 19.13
N LEU A 388 -3.41 -8.06 17.82
CA LEU A 388 -2.65 -7.00 17.18
C LEU A 388 -3.41 -6.60 15.91
N VAL A 389 -3.73 -5.31 15.76
CA VAL A 389 -4.50 -4.80 14.62
C VAL A 389 -3.83 -3.58 14.00
N SER A 390 -3.97 -3.41 12.68
CA SER A 390 -3.50 -2.23 11.95
C SER A 390 -4.60 -1.68 11.03
N PRO A 391 -4.86 -0.36 11.04
CA PRO A 391 -5.71 0.31 10.05
C PRO A 391 -4.95 0.75 8.78
N GLY A 392 -3.64 0.48 8.69
CA GLY A 392 -2.72 1.06 7.70
C GLY A 392 -1.82 2.14 8.31
N GLY A 393 -1.09 2.88 7.44
CA GLY A 393 -0.21 3.99 7.84
C GLY A 393 0.93 3.65 8.82
N GLY A 394 1.32 2.37 8.91
CA GLY A 394 2.30 1.89 9.89
C GLY A 394 1.82 1.89 11.34
N VAL A 395 0.55 2.20 11.59
CA VAL A 395 -0.03 2.22 12.94
C VAL A 395 -0.42 0.81 13.37
N TYR A 396 0.02 0.40 14.56
CA TYR A 396 -0.37 -0.87 15.17
C TYR A 396 -0.98 -0.63 16.56
N PHE A 397 -2.07 -1.34 16.87
CA PHE A 397 -2.64 -1.38 18.21
C PHE A 397 -2.54 -2.79 18.79
N GLY A 398 -1.83 -2.92 19.91
CA GLY A 398 -1.70 -4.17 20.66
C GLY A 398 -2.67 -4.18 21.84
N HIS A 399 -3.59 -5.15 21.88
CA HIS A 399 -4.50 -5.37 23.01
C HIS A 399 -3.95 -6.49 23.88
N ASN A 400 -3.98 -6.32 25.21
CA ASN A 400 -3.44 -7.31 26.16
C ASN A 400 -4.53 -7.95 27.03
N ALA A 401 -4.17 -9.06 27.69
CA ALA A 401 -5.07 -9.80 28.56
C ALA A 401 -5.58 -9.01 29.79
N ASP A 402 -4.85 -7.95 30.19
CA ASP A 402 -5.28 -7.03 31.25
C ASP A 402 -6.33 -6.01 30.77
N GLY A 403 -6.64 -5.99 29.47
CA GLY A 403 -7.64 -5.12 28.87
C GLY A 403 -7.16 -3.70 28.52
N GLY A 404 -5.84 -3.50 28.38
CA GLY A 404 -5.27 -2.28 27.81
C GLY A 404 -5.08 -2.37 26.29
N LEU A 405 -5.12 -1.23 25.61
CA LEU A 405 -4.79 -1.09 24.19
C LEU A 405 -3.63 -0.10 24.03
N TYR A 406 -2.55 -0.54 23.39
CA TYR A 406 -1.29 0.17 23.28
C TYR A 406 -1.00 0.59 21.84
N HIS A 407 -0.64 1.85 21.63
CA HIS A 407 -0.40 2.42 20.32
C HIS A 407 1.08 2.32 19.94
N TYR A 408 1.35 1.90 18.71
CA TYR A 408 2.68 1.84 18.11
C TYR A 408 2.65 2.44 16.71
N LEU A 409 3.78 3.04 16.31
CA LEU A 409 4.00 3.49 14.94
C LEU A 409 5.29 2.90 14.38
N ASP A 410 5.20 2.41 13.17
CA ASP A 410 6.29 2.03 12.28
C ASP A 410 6.35 3.06 11.14
N ALA A 411 7.51 3.68 10.87
CA ALA A 411 7.57 4.80 9.92
C ALA A 411 7.77 4.33 8.46
N ASP A 412 8.34 3.14 8.26
CA ASP A 412 8.39 2.43 6.98
C ASP A 412 8.01 0.95 7.17
N PRO A 413 6.70 0.63 7.34
CA PRO A 413 6.20 -0.72 7.64
C PRO A 413 6.45 -1.77 6.53
N TYR A 414 7.18 -1.40 5.49
CA TYR A 414 7.46 -2.17 4.29
C TYR A 414 8.96 -2.38 4.03
N ASP A 415 9.87 -1.90 4.90
CA ASP A 415 11.32 -2.11 4.74
C ASP A 415 11.80 -3.45 5.37
N GLY A 416 11.02 -4.01 6.29
CA GLY A 416 11.34 -5.24 7.02
C GLY A 416 12.24 -5.06 8.24
N SER A 417 12.27 -3.86 8.83
CA SER A 417 13.06 -3.43 9.97
C SER A 417 12.17 -3.00 11.13
N GLY A 418 12.60 -3.22 12.37
CA GLY A 418 11.97 -2.63 13.55
C GLY A 418 12.77 -1.47 14.14
N ALA A 419 13.60 -0.79 13.34
CA ALA A 419 14.49 0.27 13.80
C ALA A 419 13.77 1.59 14.12
N ASP A 420 12.69 1.86 13.40
CA ASP A 420 11.81 3.02 13.47
C ASP A 420 10.44 2.71 14.09
N LEU A 421 10.12 1.43 14.31
CA LEU A 421 9.04 0.98 15.19
C LEU A 421 9.23 1.52 16.62
N ARG A 422 8.36 2.47 16.99
CA ARG A 422 8.28 3.14 18.29
C ARG A 422 6.95 2.82 18.99
N GLY A 423 7.02 2.60 20.30
CA GLY A 423 5.84 2.65 21.16
C GLY A 423 5.46 4.10 21.42
N LEU A 424 4.15 4.38 21.40
CA LEU A 424 3.55 5.63 21.81
C LEU A 424 2.82 5.38 23.15
N ASP A 425 1.97 6.32 23.58
CA ASP A 425 1.18 6.14 24.80
C ASP A 425 0.10 5.05 24.61
N ALA A 426 -0.46 4.55 25.72
CA ALA A 426 -1.62 3.66 25.64
C ALA A 426 -2.86 4.45 25.22
N VAL A 427 -3.66 3.90 24.30
CA VAL A 427 -5.00 4.41 23.95
C VAL A 427 -5.87 4.41 25.21
N ASP A 428 -5.86 3.26 25.91
CA ASP A 428 -6.32 3.14 27.29
C ASP A 428 -5.49 2.06 27.98
N ALA A 429 -5.11 2.28 29.25
CA ALA A 429 -4.41 1.25 30.02
C ALA A 429 -5.30 0.06 30.44
N GLN A 430 -6.62 0.23 30.38
CA GLN A 430 -7.67 -0.70 30.82
C GLN A 430 -8.97 -0.47 30.04
N GLY A 431 -9.96 -1.36 30.17
CA GLY A 431 -11.32 -1.13 29.66
C GLY A 431 -11.64 -1.66 28.26
N TRP A 432 -10.70 -2.37 27.63
CA TRP A 432 -10.93 -3.16 26.42
C TRP A 432 -11.19 -4.62 26.82
N SER A 433 -12.46 -5.04 26.81
CA SER A 433 -12.92 -6.37 27.26
C SER A 433 -13.25 -7.34 26.12
N GLN A 434 -12.84 -7.00 24.89
CA GLN A 434 -12.99 -7.81 23.71
C GLN A 434 -12.10 -9.06 23.77
N VAL A 435 -12.56 -10.15 23.13
CA VAL A 435 -11.82 -11.41 22.94
C VAL A 435 -11.27 -11.57 21.53
N LEU A 436 -11.63 -10.66 20.62
CA LEU A 436 -11.13 -10.51 19.26
C LEU A 436 -11.23 -9.03 18.86
N LEU A 437 -10.22 -8.51 18.17
CA LEU A 437 -10.23 -7.20 17.53
C LEU A 437 -9.90 -7.29 16.03
N SER A 438 -10.43 -6.34 15.24
CA SER A 438 -10.02 -6.13 13.85
C SER A 438 -10.25 -4.69 13.40
N ALA A 439 -9.18 -4.01 12.99
CA ALA A 439 -9.25 -2.67 12.43
C ALA A 439 -9.68 -2.68 10.96
N GLN A 440 -10.43 -1.67 10.53
CA GLN A 440 -10.68 -1.43 9.12
C GLN A 440 -9.38 -1.01 8.41
N PRO A 441 -8.97 -1.69 7.33
CA PRO A 441 -7.77 -1.32 6.60
C PRO A 441 -7.98 -0.05 5.76
N ALA A 442 -6.86 0.64 5.49
CA ALA A 442 -6.79 1.86 4.68
C ALA A 442 -7.66 3.03 5.20
N THR A 443 -7.87 3.14 6.52
CA THR A 443 -8.48 4.33 7.16
C THR A 443 -7.46 5.29 7.77
N VAL A 444 -6.18 4.94 7.70
CA VAL A 444 -5.04 5.70 8.20
C VAL A 444 -3.94 5.74 7.14
N ALA A 445 -3.30 6.89 7.01
CA ALA A 445 -2.23 7.20 6.07
C ALA A 445 -1.00 7.77 6.80
#